data_AF-A0A812ZI67-F1
#
_entry.id   AF-A0A812ZI67-F1
#
_cell.length_a   1.000
_cell.length_b   1.000
_cell.length_c   1.000
_cell.angle_alpha   90.00
_cell.angle_beta   90.00
_cell.angle_gamma   90.00
#
_symmetry.space_group_name_H-M   'P 1'
#
loop_
_entity.id
_entity.type
_entity.pdbx_description
1 polymer ?
#
loop_
_entity_poly.entity_id
_entity_poly.type
_entity_poly.pdbx_seq_one_letter_code
_entity_poly.pdbx_strand_id
1 'polypeptide(L)' 'MAQEVPGDTLGDEFKGYVFRIGGGNDKQGFPMKQGVLSNNRVRHRLGGFLAFRQGSV' A
#
# COMPACT_ATOMS: atom_id res chain seq x y z
N MET A 1 -1.24 10.46 2.88
CA MET A 1 -2.50 10.15 3.57
C MET A 1 -3.12 8.92 2.91
N ALA A 2 -3.73 8.02 3.68
CA ALA A 2 -4.40 6.83 3.16
C ALA A 2 -5.86 7.17 2.84
N GLN A 3 -6.40 6.63 1.75
CA GLN A 3 -7.77 6.84 1.34
C GLN A 3 -8.74 6.07 2.26
N GLU A 4 -9.84 6.71 2.63
CA GLU A 4 -10.99 6.08 3.27
C GLU A 4 -11.89 5.47 2.19
N VAL A 5 -12.27 4.20 2.39
CA VAL A 5 -13.02 3.40 1.42
C VAL A 5 -14.27 2.84 2.11
N PRO A 6 -15.48 3.10 1.60
CA PRO A 6 -16.69 2.49 2.14
C PRO A 6 -16.69 0.98 1.90
N GLY A 7 -17.08 0.21 2.91
CA GLY A 7 -17.16 -1.25 2.86
C GLY A 7 -18.38 -1.79 2.12
N ASP A 8 -19.38 -0.94 1.87
CA ASP A 8 -20.67 -1.31 1.27
C ASP A 8 -20.53 -2.00 -0.09
N THR A 9 -19.46 -1.74 -0.83
CA THR A 9 -19.21 -2.35 -2.15
C THR A 9 -18.57 -3.74 -2.08
N LEU A 10 -18.11 -4.19 -0.91
CA LEU A 10 -17.43 -5.48 -0.75
C LEU A 10 -18.40 -6.62 -0.38
N GLY A 11 -19.56 -6.29 0.20
CA GLY A 11 -20.60 -7.25 0.57
C GLY A 11 -21.41 -6.77 1.78
N ASP A 12 -22.56 -7.40 2.02
CA ASP A 12 -23.48 -7.01 3.12
C ASP A 12 -22.82 -7.12 4.50
N GLU A 13 -21.86 -8.03 4.68
CA GLU A 13 -21.09 -8.22 5.91
C GLU A 13 -20.26 -6.99 6.31
N PHE A 14 -19.88 -6.16 5.34
CA PHE A 14 -19.05 -4.97 5.53
C PHE A 14 -19.84 -3.67 5.41
N LYS A 15 -21.17 -3.75 5.34
CA LYS A 15 -22.04 -2.59 5.22
C LYS A 15 -21.93 -1.70 6.46
N GLY A 16 -21.75 -0.40 6.25
CA GLY A 16 -21.55 0.58 7.33
C GLY A 16 -20.13 0.65 7.89
N TYR A 17 -19.18 -0.16 7.40
CA TYR A 17 -17.77 -0.01 7.75
C TYR A 17 -17.06 0.96 6.82
N VAL A 18 -16.12 1.72 7.37
CA VAL A 18 -15.18 2.57 6.62
C VAL A 18 -13.77 2.04 6.83
N PHE A 19 -13.14 1.61 5.74
CA PHE A 19 -11.79 1.08 5.76
C PHE A 19 -10.77 2.16 5.45
N ARG A 20 -9.59 2.04 6.06
CA ARG A 20 -8.39 2.76 5.66
C ARG A 20 -7.40 1.81 5.02
N ILE A 21 -6.93 2.12 3.82
CA ILE A 21 -5.93 1.29 3.13
C ILE A 21 -4.58 1.42 3.85
N GLY A 22 -4.15 0.35 4.53
CA GLY A 22 -2.88 0.30 5.25
C GLY A 22 -1.67 -0.02 4.37
N GLY A 23 -1.88 -0.63 3.20
CA GLY A 23 -0.84 -1.06 2.28
C GLY A 23 -1.36 -2.12 1.30
N GLY A 24 -0.44 -2.80 0.62
CA GLY A 24 -0.77 -3.87 -0.32
C GLY A 24 0.48 -4.40 -1.00
N ASN A 25 0.35 -5.58 -1.63
CA ASN A 25 1.40 -6.23 -2.38
C ASN A 25 0.90 -6.50 -3.80
N ASP A 26 1.77 -6.29 -4.80
CA ASP A 26 1.50 -6.78 -6.15
C ASP A 26 1.72 -8.30 -6.24
N LYS A 27 1.26 -8.95 -7.32
CA LYS A 27 1.34 -10.40 -7.56
C LYS A 27 2.75 -10.97 -7.47
N GLN A 28 3.78 -10.16 -7.71
CA GLN A 28 5.20 -10.59 -7.60
C GLN A 28 5.82 -10.21 -6.24
N GLY A 29 5.01 -9.78 -5.26
CA GLY A 29 5.44 -9.51 -3.90
C GLY A 29 5.99 -8.10 -3.65
N PHE A 30 5.99 -7.21 -4.65
CA PHE A 30 6.44 -5.83 -4.43
C PHE A 30 5.43 -5.08 -3.54
N PRO A 31 5.87 -4.50 -2.41
CA PRO A 31 4.99 -3.76 -1.51
C PRO A 31 4.68 -2.37 -2.05
N MET A 32 3.48 -1.86 -1.75
CA MET A 32 3.12 -0.46 -1.97
C MET A 32 3.95 0.45 -1.06
N LYS A 33 4.36 1.61 -1.59
CA LYS A 33 5.07 2.65 -0.82
C LYS A 33 4.30 3.96 -0.88
N GLN A 34 3.93 4.48 0.29
CA GLN A 34 3.32 5.79 0.40
C GLN A 34 4.27 6.87 -0.14
N GLY A 35 3.73 7.79 -0.94
CA GLY A 35 4.50 8.85 -1.61
C GLY A 35 4.84 8.58 -3.07
N VAL A 36 4.61 7.35 -3.56
CA VAL A 36 4.73 7.03 -5.00
C VAL A 36 3.36 7.21 -5.67
N LEU A 37 3.19 8.30 -6.42
CA LEU A 37 1.96 8.64 -7.13
C LEU A 37 1.90 7.97 -8.52
N SER A 38 2.04 6.65 -8.56
CA SER A 38 1.95 5.86 -9.78
C SER A 38 1.32 4.51 -9.47
N ASN A 39 0.42 4.06 -10.34
CA ASN A 39 -0.23 2.76 -10.20
C ASN A 39 0.70 1.61 -10.65
N ASN A 40 1.63 1.91 -11.56
CA ASN A 40 2.62 0.96 -12.03
C ASN A 40 3.86 0.94 -11.12
N ARG A 41 4.63 -0.14 -11.22
CA ARG A 41 5.92 -0.26 -10.53
C ARG A 41 6.91 0.76 -11.06
N VAL A 42 7.59 1.44 -10.14
CA VAL A 42 8.67 2.38 -10.46
C VAL A 42 9.92 1.93 -9.72
N ARG A 43 11.06 1.95 -10.40
CA ARG A 43 12.36 1.75 -9.77
C ARG A 43 12.88 3.11 -9.28
N HIS A 44 12.98 3.29 -7.98
CA HIS A 44 13.52 4.50 -7.36
C HIS A 44 14.68 4.18 -6.42
N ARG A 45 15.51 5.19 -6.10
CA ARG A 45 16.59 5.05 -5.11
C ARG A 45 15.97 5.03 -3.71
N LEU A 46 16.10 3.91 -3.00
CA LEU A 46 15.51 3.73 -1.67
C LEU A 46 16.58 3.86 -0.58
N GLY A 47 16.92 5.09 -0.17
CA GLY A 47 17.76 5.33 1.02
C GLY A 47 16.89 5.57 2.26
N GLY A 48 16.97 4.69 3.27
CA GLY A 48 16.29 4.89 4.57
C GLY A 48 14.77 4.66 4.58
N PHE A 49 14.19 4.05 3.54
CA PHE A 49 12.74 3.83 3.45
C PHE A 49 12.33 2.46 4.02
N LEU A 50 11.14 2.40 4.64
CA LEU A 50 10.49 1.19 5.19
C LEU A 50 10.56 -0.09 4.30
N ALA A 51 10.62 0.08 2.97
CA ALA A 51 10.68 -1.02 2.00
C ALA A 51 12.11 -1.48 1.65
N PHE A 52 13.14 -0.96 2.34
CA PHE A 52 14.54 -1.30 2.13
C PHE A 52 15.20 -1.63 3.46
N ARG A 53 15.73 -2.86 3.58
CA ARG A 53 16.64 -3.22 4.67
C ARG A 53 18.05 -2.86 4.24
N GLN A 54 18.64 -1.85 4.87
CA GLN A 54 20.05 -1.55 4.66
C GLN A 54 20.88 -2.67 5.30
N GLY A 55 21.59 -3.43 4.48
CA GLY A 55 22.53 -4.44 4.97
C GLY A 55 23.71 -3.72 5.64
N SER A 56 23.89 -3.97 6.93
CA SER A 56 25.16 -3.73 7.61
C SER A 56 26.12 -4.83 7.15
N VAL A 57 27.09 -4.46 6.32
CA VAL A 57 28.42 -5.09 6.36
C VAL A 57 29.18 -4.49 7.53
#